data_AF-A0A7R9LH19-F1
#
_entry.id   AF-A0A7R9LH19-F1
#
_cell.length_a   1.000
_cell.length_b   1.000
_cell.length_c   1.000
_cell.angle_alpha   90.00
_cell.angle_beta   90.00
_cell.angle_gamma   90.00
#
_symmetry.space_group_name_H-M   'P 1'
#
loop_
_entity.id
_entity.type
_entity.pdbx_description
1 polymer ?
#
loop_
_entity_poly.entity_id
_entity_poly.type
_entity_poly.pdbx_seq_one_letter_code
_entity_poly.pdbx_strand_id
1 'polypeptide(L)'
;GVNFVAMVDQTTGTGTSACLISDKSRALVAYLGASQNIRIGHLLNNYNYVEKARYFYTSGYHVGIDPESIMNLAHHAHKAPGKLFCLNLSAPYISQKLSKPLLELYPYVDILFGNEAEVQAFAALNGWQTNDVKEMTRLAADMPCRRPTGRTVVITQGIDAVLVASTGHREVWEFPVPVVPESEIVDTIGAGDAFVGGYFAQLVRQKPVDTCVRSGVYAAQQVIRQIGCQFPPQMSFKC
;
A
#
# COMPACT_ATOMS: atom_id res chain seq x y z
N GLY A 1 17.16 7.87 7.74
CA GLY A 1 16.13 8.03 8.79
C GLY A 1 14.91 8.70 8.21
N VAL A 2 13.73 8.46 8.79
CA VAL A 2 12.45 9.09 8.39
C VAL A 2 12.38 10.50 8.95
N ASN A 3 11.99 11.49 8.13
CA ASN A 3 11.62 12.82 8.62
C ASN A 3 10.14 12.80 9.04
N PHE A 4 9.88 12.80 10.36
CA PHE A 4 8.54 12.63 10.91
C PHE A 4 7.88 13.98 11.22
N VAL A 5 6.87 14.35 10.43
CA VAL A 5 6.11 15.61 10.56
C VAL A 5 4.70 15.31 11.06
N ALA A 6 4.57 15.15 12.38
CA ALA A 6 3.31 14.75 13.01
C ALA A 6 2.44 15.95 13.42
N MET A 7 1.12 15.78 13.33
CA MET A 7 0.16 16.64 14.02
C MET A 7 0.10 16.20 15.49
N VAL A 8 0.21 17.15 16.42
CA VAL A 8 0.09 16.86 17.86
C VAL A 8 -1.30 17.27 18.34
N ASP A 9 -2.09 16.29 18.79
CA ASP A 9 -3.36 16.51 19.47
C ASP A 9 -3.15 16.54 20.98
N GLN A 10 -3.50 17.65 21.62
CA GLN A 10 -3.34 17.83 23.08
C GLN A 10 -4.47 17.18 23.90
N THR A 11 -5.54 16.74 23.24
CA THR A 11 -6.79 16.30 23.89
C THR A 11 -7.01 14.80 23.81
N THR A 12 -6.46 14.13 22.79
CA THR A 12 -6.67 12.70 22.54
C THR A 12 -5.34 11.95 22.65
N GLY A 13 -5.34 10.82 23.36
CA GLY A 13 -4.15 9.96 23.47
C GLY A 13 -3.69 9.38 22.12
N THR A 14 -2.41 9.04 22.03
CA THR A 14 -1.85 8.40 20.82
C THR A 14 -2.54 7.07 20.55
N GLY A 15 -2.84 6.80 19.27
CA GLY A 15 -3.43 5.54 18.84
C GLY A 15 -2.52 4.34 19.11
N THR A 16 -3.14 3.18 19.34
CA THR A 16 -2.44 1.92 19.62
C THR A 16 -3.06 0.80 18.80
N SER A 17 -2.26 -0.18 18.42
CA SER A 17 -2.73 -1.41 17.81
C SER A 17 -2.24 -2.59 18.64
N ALA A 18 -3.18 -3.36 19.18
CA ALA A 18 -2.86 -4.60 19.85
C ALA A 18 -2.77 -5.71 18.81
N CYS A 19 -1.61 -6.36 18.74
CA CYS A 19 -1.50 -7.62 18.01
C CYS A 19 -1.69 -8.79 18.97
N LEU A 20 -2.73 -9.58 18.71
CA LEU A 20 -3.00 -10.82 19.42
C LEU A 20 -2.43 -11.98 18.62
N ILE A 21 -1.47 -12.68 19.23
CA ILE A 21 -0.69 -13.77 18.65
C ILE A 21 -1.15 -15.09 19.27
N SER A 22 -1.66 -16.01 18.47
CA SER A 22 -2.01 -17.38 18.89
C SER A 22 -1.52 -18.37 17.84
N ASP A 23 -0.47 -19.13 18.14
CA ASP A 23 0.26 -19.98 17.19
C ASP A 23 0.63 -19.25 15.89
N LYS A 24 0.00 -19.61 14.77
CA LYS A 24 0.15 -18.96 13.44
C LYS A 24 -0.96 -17.96 13.14
N SER A 25 -2.00 -17.89 13.95
CA SER A 25 -3.14 -16.99 13.78
C SER A 25 -2.87 -15.65 14.43
N ARG A 26 -3.39 -14.58 13.80
CA ARG A 26 -3.20 -13.21 14.25
C ARG A 26 -4.52 -12.44 14.20
N ALA A 27 -4.72 -11.56 15.17
CA ALA A 27 -5.75 -10.54 15.13
C ALA A 27 -5.15 -9.18 15.49
N LEU A 28 -5.52 -8.14 14.73
CA LEU A 28 -5.13 -6.76 14.99
C LEU A 28 -6.35 -6.00 15.48
N VAL A 29 -6.22 -5.36 16.65
CA VAL A 29 -7.25 -4.50 17.22
C VAL A 29 -6.70 -3.10 17.33
N ALA A 30 -7.20 -2.20 16.49
CA ALA A 30 -6.75 -0.82 16.42
C ALA A 30 -7.64 0.11 17.25
N TYR A 31 -7.03 0.84 18.19
CA TYR A 31 -7.57 2.07 18.76
C TYR A 31 -6.91 3.25 18.06
N LEU A 32 -7.66 3.97 17.22
CA LEU A 32 -7.08 5.04 16.40
C LEU A 32 -6.55 6.23 17.23
N GLY A 33 -7.18 6.52 18.39
CA GLY A 33 -6.78 7.65 19.23
C GLY A 33 -6.66 8.95 18.43
N ALA A 34 -5.59 9.71 18.66
CA ALA A 34 -5.32 10.97 17.97
C ALA A 34 -5.19 10.84 16.44
N SER A 35 -4.91 9.65 15.89
CA SER A 35 -4.74 9.49 14.44
C SER A 35 -6.03 9.77 13.68
N GLN A 36 -7.20 9.59 14.30
CA GLN A 36 -8.50 9.89 13.70
C GLN A 36 -8.80 11.40 13.64
N ASN A 37 -7.98 12.23 14.29
CA ASN A 37 -8.18 13.67 14.41
C ASN A 37 -7.35 14.48 13.41
N ILE A 38 -6.53 13.82 12.58
CA ILE A 38 -5.78 14.52 11.53
C ILE A 38 -6.73 15.19 10.54
N ARG A 39 -6.44 16.45 10.20
CA ARG A 39 -7.24 17.26 9.28
C ARG A 39 -6.33 17.98 8.28
N ILE A 40 -6.94 18.43 7.20
CA ILE A 40 -6.28 19.18 6.11
C ILE A 40 -5.45 20.38 6.57
N GLY A 41 -5.81 21.05 7.67
CA GLY A 41 -5.01 22.16 8.20
C GLY A 41 -3.55 21.79 8.45
N HIS A 42 -3.27 20.57 8.95
CA HIS A 42 -1.90 20.10 9.15
C HIS A 42 -1.16 19.91 7.82
N LEU A 43 -1.84 19.37 6.80
CA LEU A 43 -1.27 19.20 5.46
C LEU A 43 -0.90 20.56 4.85
N LEU A 44 -1.82 21.53 4.89
CA LEU A 44 -1.64 22.85 4.29
C LEU A 44 -0.52 23.65 4.97
N ASN A 45 -0.40 23.57 6.31
CA ASN A 45 0.70 24.21 7.04
C ASN A 45 2.08 23.62 6.71
N ASN A 46 2.13 22.42 6.12
CA ASN A 46 3.34 21.67 5.80
C ASN A 46 3.49 21.41 4.28
N TYR A 47 2.84 22.23 3.45
CA TYR A 47 2.76 22.00 2.00
C TYR A 47 4.11 22.09 1.28
N ASN A 48 5.11 22.75 1.88
CA ASN A 48 6.47 22.79 1.38
C ASN A 48 7.10 21.39 1.19
N TYR A 49 6.68 20.39 1.98
CA TYR A 49 7.09 19.00 1.76
C TYR A 49 6.38 18.36 0.56
N VAL A 50 5.08 18.66 0.42
CA VAL A 50 4.23 18.19 -0.69
C VAL A 50 4.74 18.70 -2.04
N GLU A 51 5.19 19.96 -2.10
CA GLU A 51 5.79 20.54 -3.30
C GLU A 51 7.07 19.80 -3.74
N LYS A 52 7.94 19.45 -2.78
CA LYS A 52 9.21 18.77 -3.03
C LYS A 52 9.07 17.28 -3.32
N ALA A 53 8.01 16.64 -2.86
CA ALA A 53 7.80 15.21 -3.00
C ALA A 53 7.52 14.79 -4.46
N ARG A 54 8.08 13.66 -4.88
CA ARG A 54 7.78 13.01 -6.18
C ARG A 54 6.87 11.80 -6.05
N TYR A 55 6.78 11.21 -4.87
CA TYR A 55 5.99 10.01 -4.64
C TYR A 55 5.15 10.25 -3.40
N PHE A 56 3.86 9.99 -3.50
CA PHE A 56 2.89 10.12 -2.44
C PHE A 56 2.32 8.73 -2.18
N TYR A 57 2.29 8.29 -0.92
CA TYR A 57 1.73 7.01 -0.54
C TYR A 57 0.75 7.23 0.60
N THR A 58 -0.43 6.63 0.48
CA THR A 58 -1.39 6.55 1.58
C THR A 58 -1.91 5.12 1.72
N SER A 59 -2.18 4.72 2.97
CA SER A 59 -2.98 3.54 3.25
C SER A 59 -4.46 3.85 3.02
N GLY A 60 -5.23 2.80 2.71
CA GLY A 60 -6.68 2.82 2.64
C GLY A 60 -7.32 3.20 3.96
N TYR A 61 -6.65 2.91 5.09
CA TYR A 61 -7.09 3.32 6.43
C TYR A 61 -7.33 4.82 6.53
N HIS A 62 -6.49 5.63 5.89
CA HIS A 62 -6.58 7.08 5.98
C HIS A 62 -7.72 7.66 5.13
N VAL A 63 -8.21 6.91 4.13
CA VAL A 63 -9.32 7.32 3.25
C VAL A 63 -10.60 7.61 4.03
N GLY A 64 -10.83 6.89 5.14
CA GLY A 64 -11.98 7.13 6.01
C GLY A 64 -11.75 8.21 7.08
N ILE A 65 -10.52 8.68 7.25
CA ILE A 65 -10.14 9.62 8.33
C ILE A 65 -10.08 11.05 7.80
N ASP A 66 -9.33 11.27 6.72
CA ASP A 66 -9.11 12.59 6.12
C ASP A 66 -9.11 12.50 4.59
N PRO A 67 -10.28 12.22 3.98
CA PRO A 67 -10.39 12.13 2.53
C PRO A 67 -10.03 13.44 1.81
N GLU A 68 -10.18 14.59 2.49
CA GLU A 68 -9.87 15.90 1.93
C GLU A 68 -8.36 16.07 1.71
N SER A 69 -7.54 15.76 2.72
CA SER A 69 -6.08 15.76 2.59
C SER A 69 -5.61 14.80 1.49
N ILE A 70 -6.17 13.60 1.46
CA ILE A 70 -5.79 12.59 0.48
C ILE A 70 -6.11 13.05 -0.94
N MET A 71 -7.31 13.57 -1.16
CA MET A 71 -7.71 14.08 -2.47
C MET A 71 -6.83 15.27 -2.89
N ASN A 72 -6.48 16.15 -1.96
CA ASN A 72 -5.56 17.26 -2.21
C ASN A 72 -4.18 16.76 -2.69
N LEU A 73 -3.61 15.76 -2.01
CA LEU A 73 -2.36 15.12 -2.40
C LEU A 73 -2.46 14.47 -3.79
N ALA A 74 -3.56 13.75 -4.06
CA ALA A 74 -3.79 13.09 -5.33
C ALA A 74 -3.89 14.10 -6.49
N HIS A 75 -4.62 15.20 -6.29
CA HIS A 75 -4.69 16.31 -7.25
C HIS A 75 -3.32 16.94 -7.48
N HIS A 76 -2.56 17.22 -6.41
CA HIS A 76 -1.22 17.79 -6.53
C HIS A 76 -0.27 16.90 -7.32
N ALA A 77 -0.29 15.58 -7.08
CA ALA A 77 0.51 14.62 -7.83
C ALA A 77 0.17 14.58 -9.34
N HIS A 78 -1.06 14.96 -9.70
CA HIS A 78 -1.52 15.01 -11.09
C HIS A 78 -1.26 16.36 -11.79
N LYS A 79 -0.91 17.42 -11.04
CA LYS A 79 -0.61 18.75 -11.62
C LYS A 79 0.72 18.79 -12.39
N ALA A 80 1.63 17.86 -12.12
CA ALA A 80 2.96 17.88 -12.73
C ALA A 80 3.42 16.48 -13.17
N PRO A 81 4.17 16.37 -14.28
CA PRO A 81 4.77 15.10 -14.69
C PRO A 81 5.81 14.63 -13.66
N GLY A 82 6.00 13.31 -13.57
CA GLY A 82 7.03 12.71 -12.71
C GLY A 82 6.71 12.68 -11.21
N LYS A 83 5.49 13.06 -10.82
CA LYS A 83 4.90 12.82 -9.51
C LYS A 83 3.91 11.65 -9.58
N LEU A 84 3.96 10.73 -8.62
CA LEU A 84 3.05 9.58 -8.54
C LEU A 84 2.27 9.55 -7.23
N PHE A 85 0.98 9.27 -7.31
CA PHE A 85 0.11 9.02 -6.16
C PHE A 85 -0.19 7.53 -6.04
N CYS A 86 0.14 6.96 -4.89
CA CYS A 86 0.06 5.54 -4.61
C CYS A 86 -0.89 5.26 -3.45
N LEU A 87 -1.66 4.18 -3.57
CA LEU A 87 -2.64 3.77 -2.58
C LEU A 87 -2.45 2.30 -2.24
N ASN A 88 -2.60 1.93 -0.97
CA ASN A 88 -2.75 0.54 -0.56
C ASN A 88 -4.21 0.26 -0.17
N LEU A 89 -4.81 -0.82 -0.66
CA LEU A 89 -6.17 -1.23 -0.25
C LEU A 89 -6.28 -1.51 1.25
N SER A 90 -5.18 -1.96 1.87
CA SER A 90 -4.92 -2.07 3.32
C SER A 90 -5.76 -3.08 4.11
N ALA A 91 -7.05 -3.21 3.82
CA ALA A 91 -7.90 -4.24 4.40
C ALA A 91 -9.20 -4.44 3.58
N PRO A 92 -9.78 -5.65 3.57
CA PRO A 92 -11.05 -5.91 2.88
C PRO A 92 -12.18 -4.94 3.28
N TYR A 93 -12.24 -4.54 4.55
CA TYR A 93 -13.31 -3.65 5.03
C TYR A 93 -13.25 -2.25 4.40
N ILE A 94 -12.10 -1.81 3.88
CA ILE A 94 -11.98 -0.51 3.20
C ILE A 94 -12.87 -0.52 1.95
N SER A 95 -12.75 -1.54 1.10
CA SER A 95 -13.62 -1.70 -0.07
C SER A 95 -15.09 -1.90 0.32
N GLN A 96 -15.37 -2.58 1.43
CA GLN A 96 -16.74 -2.88 1.89
C GLN A 96 -17.47 -1.69 2.54
N LYS A 97 -16.75 -0.84 3.29
CA LYS A 97 -17.35 0.22 4.13
C LYS A 97 -17.02 1.63 3.66
N LEU A 98 -15.90 1.82 2.97
CA LEU A 98 -15.42 3.12 2.47
C LEU A 98 -15.49 3.20 0.95
N SER A 99 -16.44 2.48 0.35
CA SER A 99 -16.59 2.32 -1.10
C SER A 99 -16.64 3.64 -1.85
N LYS A 100 -17.46 4.60 -1.41
CA LYS A 100 -17.62 5.90 -2.05
C LYS A 100 -16.31 6.72 -2.08
N PRO A 101 -15.68 7.07 -0.95
CA PRO A 101 -14.44 7.84 -0.98
C PRO A 101 -13.29 7.08 -1.66
N LEU A 102 -13.25 5.74 -1.57
CA LEU A 102 -12.28 4.93 -2.30
C LEU A 102 -12.46 5.07 -3.82
N LEU A 103 -13.68 4.91 -4.34
CA LEU A 103 -13.96 5.02 -5.77
C LEU A 103 -13.82 6.45 -6.31
N GLU A 104 -14.05 7.47 -5.48
CA GLU A 104 -13.78 8.87 -5.84
C GLU A 104 -12.27 9.17 -5.96
N LEU A 105 -11.46 8.57 -5.09
CA LEU A 105 -10.00 8.68 -5.10
C LEU A 105 -9.36 7.85 -6.22
N TYR A 106 -9.93 6.68 -6.51
CA TYR A 106 -9.33 5.67 -7.38
C TYR A 106 -8.85 6.18 -8.76
N PRO A 107 -9.59 7.06 -9.47
CA PRO A 107 -9.14 7.63 -10.74
C PRO A 107 -7.79 8.35 -10.68
N TYR A 108 -7.34 8.79 -9.50
CA TYR A 108 -6.06 9.47 -9.30
C TYR A 108 -4.97 8.54 -8.74
N VAL A 109 -5.21 7.23 -8.67
CA VAL A 109 -4.22 6.26 -8.20
C VAL A 109 -3.36 5.82 -9.38
N ASP A 110 -2.05 6.08 -9.27
CA ASP A 110 -1.03 5.71 -10.25
C ASP A 110 -0.46 4.32 -9.97
N ILE A 111 -0.27 3.98 -8.69
CA ILE A 111 0.13 2.64 -8.25
C ILE A 111 -0.81 2.18 -7.14
N LEU A 112 -1.51 1.07 -7.36
CA LEU A 112 -2.31 0.41 -6.35
C LEU A 112 -1.54 -0.78 -5.77
N PHE A 113 -1.49 -0.87 -4.46
CA PHE A 113 -1.00 -2.03 -3.72
C PHE A 113 -2.15 -2.74 -3.01
N GLY A 114 -2.02 -4.05 -2.83
CA GLY A 114 -2.88 -4.82 -1.94
C GLY A 114 -2.46 -6.28 -1.85
N ASN A 115 -3.28 -7.07 -1.17
CA ASN A 115 -3.20 -8.54 -1.19
C ASN A 115 -4.43 -9.18 -1.87
N GLU A 116 -4.39 -10.51 -2.00
CA GLU A 116 -5.49 -11.31 -2.56
C GLU A 116 -6.86 -11.02 -1.95
N ALA A 117 -6.97 -10.95 -0.61
CA ALA A 117 -8.24 -10.74 0.08
C ALA A 117 -8.78 -9.32 -0.16
N GLU A 118 -7.87 -8.34 -0.22
CA GLU A 118 -8.21 -6.95 -0.49
C GLU A 118 -8.67 -6.73 -1.93
N VAL A 119 -7.98 -7.32 -2.91
CA VAL A 119 -8.38 -7.20 -4.32
C VAL A 119 -9.67 -7.97 -4.60
N GLN A 120 -9.91 -9.10 -3.91
CA GLN A 120 -11.20 -9.80 -3.94
C GLN A 120 -12.33 -8.91 -3.40
N ALA A 121 -12.12 -8.24 -2.27
CA ALA A 121 -13.11 -7.30 -1.73
C ALA A 121 -13.33 -6.09 -2.66
N PHE A 122 -12.28 -5.60 -3.32
CA PHE A 122 -12.38 -4.55 -4.32
C PHE A 122 -13.11 -5.02 -5.59
N ALA A 123 -12.90 -6.26 -6.03
CA ALA A 123 -13.61 -6.87 -7.14
C ALA A 123 -15.11 -6.99 -6.85
N ALA A 124 -15.46 -7.45 -5.64
CA ALA A 124 -16.85 -7.52 -5.18
C ALA A 124 -17.53 -6.15 -5.16
N LEU A 125 -16.82 -5.10 -4.70
CA LEU A 125 -17.31 -3.72 -4.76
C LEU A 125 -17.64 -3.29 -6.20
N ASN A 126 -16.81 -3.67 -7.18
CA ASN A 126 -17.00 -3.32 -8.58
C ASN A 126 -17.92 -4.28 -9.34
N GLY A 127 -18.51 -5.28 -8.66
CA GLY A 127 -19.43 -6.24 -9.26
C GLY A 127 -18.80 -7.21 -10.26
N TRP A 128 -17.47 -7.39 -10.23
CA TRP A 128 -16.77 -8.28 -11.15
C TRP A 128 -17.11 -9.75 -10.87
N GLN A 129 -17.53 -10.47 -11.91
CA GLN A 129 -17.93 -11.88 -11.82
C GLN A 129 -16.73 -12.79 -12.11
N THR A 130 -15.71 -12.74 -11.24
CA THR A 130 -14.53 -13.61 -11.33
C THR A 130 -14.03 -13.97 -9.93
N ASN A 131 -13.42 -15.14 -9.80
CA ASN A 131 -12.67 -15.56 -8.61
C ASN A 131 -11.15 -15.64 -8.87
N ASP A 132 -10.72 -15.30 -10.08
CA ASP A 132 -9.31 -15.31 -10.47
C ASP A 132 -8.65 -13.98 -10.07
N VAL A 133 -7.73 -14.05 -9.10
CA VAL A 133 -6.98 -12.89 -8.59
C VAL A 133 -6.17 -12.21 -9.70
N LYS A 134 -5.70 -12.97 -10.70
CA LYS A 134 -4.99 -12.43 -11.88
C LYS A 134 -5.91 -11.55 -12.71
N GLU A 135 -7.12 -12.03 -13.00
CA GLU A 135 -8.12 -11.25 -13.72
C GLU A 135 -8.58 -10.03 -12.91
N MET A 136 -8.79 -10.16 -11.59
CA MET A 136 -9.10 -9.01 -10.72
C MET A 136 -8.01 -7.94 -10.75
N THR A 137 -6.73 -8.37 -10.73
CA THR A 137 -5.57 -7.49 -10.80
C THR A 137 -5.55 -6.72 -12.13
N ARG A 138 -5.83 -7.41 -13.24
CA ARG A 138 -5.95 -6.79 -14.57
C ARG A 138 -7.11 -5.79 -14.65
N LEU A 139 -8.30 -6.18 -14.20
CA LEU A 139 -9.49 -5.32 -14.20
C LEU A 139 -9.28 -4.05 -13.37
N ALA A 140 -8.61 -4.17 -12.21
CA ALA A 140 -8.23 -3.02 -11.40
C ALA A 140 -7.30 -2.05 -12.16
N ALA A 141 -6.34 -2.57 -12.95
CA ALA A 141 -5.45 -1.73 -13.74
C ALA A 141 -6.18 -1.02 -14.90
N ASP A 142 -7.19 -1.66 -15.49
CA ASP A 142 -7.93 -1.13 -16.66
C ASP A 142 -9.09 -0.20 -16.29
N MET A 143 -9.48 -0.12 -15.02
CA MET A 143 -10.43 0.88 -14.53
C MET A 143 -9.98 2.31 -14.86
N PRO A 144 -10.92 3.26 -15.08
CA PRO A 144 -10.58 4.64 -15.45
C PRO A 144 -9.49 5.27 -14.59
N CYS A 145 -8.51 5.88 -15.27
CA CYS A 145 -7.40 6.61 -14.64
C CYS A 145 -7.31 8.00 -15.26
N ARG A 146 -7.06 9.02 -14.42
CA ARG A 146 -6.86 10.41 -14.85
C ARG A 146 -5.47 10.61 -15.43
N ARG A 147 -4.51 9.74 -15.12
CA ARG A 147 -3.18 9.79 -15.68
C ARG A 147 -3.15 9.14 -17.07
N PRO A 148 -2.67 9.85 -18.12
CA PRO A 148 -2.58 9.27 -19.46
C PRO A 148 -1.65 8.06 -19.58
N THR A 149 -0.65 7.95 -18.70
CA THR A 149 0.27 6.79 -18.66
C THR A 149 -0.36 5.56 -18.04
N GLY A 150 -1.59 5.65 -17.54
CA GLY A 150 -2.29 4.55 -16.88
C GLY A 150 -1.87 4.33 -15.42
N ARG A 151 -2.32 3.19 -14.90
CA ARG A 151 -2.12 2.70 -13.53
C ARG A 151 -1.36 1.38 -13.54
N THR A 152 -0.52 1.17 -12.53
CA THR A 152 0.04 -0.14 -12.19
C THR A 152 -0.65 -0.68 -10.93
N VAL A 153 -1.00 -1.96 -10.92
CA VAL A 153 -1.58 -2.66 -9.76
C VAL A 153 -0.63 -3.77 -9.36
N VAL A 154 -0.29 -3.84 -8.08
CA VAL A 154 0.66 -4.82 -7.50
C VAL A 154 -0.04 -5.57 -6.36
N ILE A 155 -0.32 -6.86 -6.58
CA ILE A 155 -1.03 -7.72 -5.61
C ILE A 155 -0.11 -8.80 -5.06
N THR A 156 -0.01 -8.86 -3.74
CA THR A 156 0.72 -9.91 -3.01
C THR A 156 -0.20 -11.07 -2.64
N GLN A 157 0.32 -12.29 -2.60
CA GLN A 157 -0.46 -13.52 -2.39
C GLN A 157 0.24 -14.48 -1.40
N GLY A 158 0.81 -13.92 -0.33
CA GLY A 158 1.56 -14.71 0.66
C GLY A 158 2.78 -15.40 0.03
N ILE A 159 2.69 -16.73 -0.15
CA ILE A 159 3.74 -17.57 -0.74
C ILE A 159 3.69 -17.62 -2.27
N ASP A 160 2.54 -17.27 -2.86
CA ASP A 160 2.33 -17.30 -4.30
C ASP A 160 2.96 -16.07 -4.97
N ALA A 161 3.06 -16.12 -6.29
CA ALA A 161 3.68 -15.06 -7.07
C ALA A 161 3.02 -13.69 -6.82
N VAL A 162 3.83 -12.64 -6.77
CA VAL A 162 3.33 -11.26 -6.80
C VAL A 162 2.81 -10.97 -8.20
N LEU A 163 1.57 -10.50 -8.29
CA LEU A 163 0.93 -10.16 -9.56
C LEU A 163 1.10 -8.68 -9.85
N VAL A 164 1.46 -8.35 -11.08
CA VAL A 164 1.53 -6.97 -11.55
C VAL A 164 0.75 -6.82 -12.85
N ALA A 165 -0.17 -5.87 -12.89
CA ALA A 165 -0.86 -5.45 -14.11
C ALA A 165 -0.67 -3.97 -14.35
N SER A 166 -0.68 -3.55 -15.62
CA SER A 166 -0.65 -2.15 -16.02
C SER A 166 -1.73 -1.88 -17.06
N THR A 167 -2.34 -0.69 -17.02
CA THR A 167 -3.40 -0.28 -17.97
C THR A 167 -3.02 -0.59 -19.42
N GLY A 168 -3.92 -1.24 -20.15
CA GLY A 168 -3.73 -1.53 -21.57
C GLY A 168 -2.80 -2.71 -21.87
N HIS A 169 -2.22 -3.35 -20.85
CA HIS A 169 -1.50 -4.61 -20.99
C HIS A 169 -2.43 -5.79 -20.66
N ARG A 170 -2.60 -6.68 -21.64
CA ARG A 170 -3.45 -7.87 -21.46
C ARG A 170 -2.80 -8.89 -20.52
N GLU A 171 -1.48 -8.98 -20.51
CA GLU A 171 -0.74 -9.90 -19.66
C GLU A 171 -0.55 -9.32 -18.27
N VAL A 172 -0.79 -10.15 -17.26
CA VAL A 172 -0.42 -9.89 -15.87
C VAL A 172 0.91 -10.59 -15.61
N TRP A 173 1.91 -9.84 -15.19
CA TRP A 173 3.23 -10.37 -14.85
C TRP A 173 3.18 -11.05 -13.49
N GLU A 174 3.87 -12.18 -13.38
CA GLU A 174 3.95 -12.98 -12.17
C GLU A 174 5.41 -13.02 -11.72
N PHE A 175 5.67 -12.56 -10.49
CA PHE A 175 7.00 -12.57 -9.90
C PHE A 175 7.04 -13.61 -8.79
N PRO A 176 7.76 -14.72 -8.97
CA PRO A 176 7.79 -15.79 -7.99
C PRO A 176 8.42 -15.29 -6.68
N VAL A 177 7.83 -15.70 -5.56
CA VAL A 177 8.36 -15.45 -4.22
C VAL A 177 9.27 -16.62 -3.84
N PRO A 178 10.55 -16.41 -3.52
CA PRO A 178 11.41 -17.48 -3.05
C PRO A 178 10.87 -18.11 -1.76
N VAL A 179 10.92 -19.43 -1.65
CA VAL A 179 10.44 -20.14 -0.46
C VAL A 179 11.30 -19.78 0.75
N VAL A 180 10.64 -19.44 1.87
CA VAL A 180 11.26 -19.32 3.18
C VAL A 180 10.87 -20.55 3.99
N PRO A 181 11.82 -21.31 4.58
CA PRO A 181 11.49 -22.45 5.42
C PRO A 181 10.57 -22.03 6.57
N GLU A 182 9.54 -22.84 6.85
CA GLU A 182 8.54 -22.51 7.88
C GLU A 182 9.19 -22.28 9.26
N SER A 183 10.27 -23.00 9.57
CA SER A 183 11.06 -22.84 10.80
C SER A 183 11.74 -21.48 10.94
N GLU A 184 11.91 -20.73 9.86
CA GLU A 184 12.46 -19.37 9.87
C GLU A 184 11.37 -18.29 9.99
N ILE A 185 10.09 -18.65 9.82
CA ILE A 185 8.98 -17.70 9.89
C ILE A 185 8.59 -17.53 11.35
N VAL A 186 8.84 -16.34 11.88
CA VAL A 186 8.55 -15.97 13.27
C VAL A 186 7.21 -15.25 13.37
N ASP A 187 6.97 -14.29 12.48
CA ASP A 187 5.76 -13.46 12.48
C ASP A 187 5.47 -12.93 11.08
N THR A 188 4.23 -12.85 10.64
CA THR A 188 3.89 -12.34 9.29
C THR A 188 3.44 -10.88 9.30
N ILE A 189 3.39 -10.26 10.48
CA ILE A 189 2.94 -8.88 10.66
C ILE A 189 3.87 -7.91 9.95
N GLY A 190 3.27 -6.98 9.21
CA GLY A 190 4.00 -5.97 8.47
C GLY A 190 4.70 -6.50 7.24
N ALA A 191 4.52 -7.77 6.83
CA ALA A 191 5.08 -8.29 5.59
C ALA A 191 4.63 -7.47 4.37
N GLY A 192 3.35 -7.07 4.31
CA GLY A 192 2.82 -6.20 3.27
C GLY A 192 3.40 -4.79 3.32
N ASP A 193 3.53 -4.19 4.51
CA ASP A 193 4.13 -2.86 4.68
C ASP A 193 5.62 -2.87 4.30
N ALA A 194 6.33 -3.92 4.68
CA ALA A 194 7.72 -4.15 4.34
C ALA A 194 7.91 -4.36 2.83
N PHE A 195 7.00 -5.10 2.19
CA PHE A 195 6.96 -5.25 0.74
C PHE A 195 6.84 -3.89 0.05
N VAL A 196 5.88 -3.06 0.47
CA VAL A 196 5.69 -1.72 -0.08
C VAL A 196 6.93 -0.85 0.17
N GLY A 197 7.51 -0.88 1.37
CA GLY A 197 8.75 -0.16 1.69
C GLY A 197 9.93 -0.57 0.81
N GLY A 198 10.13 -1.89 0.62
CA GLY A 198 11.15 -2.44 -0.27
C GLY A 198 10.92 -2.09 -1.73
N TYR A 199 9.67 -2.07 -2.18
CA TYR A 199 9.27 -1.62 -3.51
C TYR A 199 9.62 -0.13 -3.72
N PHE A 200 9.22 0.74 -2.78
CA PHE A 200 9.52 2.17 -2.84
C PHE A 200 11.01 2.46 -2.82
N ALA A 201 11.80 1.68 -2.08
CA ALA A 201 13.25 1.85 -2.05
C ALA A 201 13.88 1.78 -3.46
N GLN A 202 13.32 0.98 -4.37
CA GLN A 202 13.80 0.92 -5.76
C GLN A 202 13.03 1.87 -6.69
N LEU A 203 11.74 2.08 -6.43
CA LEU A 203 10.92 3.02 -7.22
C LEU A 203 11.48 4.44 -7.18
N VAL A 204 11.90 4.94 -6.01
CA VAL A 204 12.49 6.29 -5.88
C VAL A 204 13.85 6.41 -6.59
N ARG A 205 14.51 5.27 -6.83
CA ARG A 205 15.74 5.14 -7.63
C ARG A 205 15.44 4.88 -9.11
N GLN A 206 14.17 4.97 -9.51
CA GLN A 206 13.68 4.80 -10.87
C GLN A 206 14.08 3.45 -11.47
N LYS A 207 14.11 2.40 -10.64
CA LYS A 207 14.37 1.05 -11.11
C LYS A 207 13.13 0.45 -11.79
N PRO A 208 13.32 -0.52 -12.69
CA PRO A 208 12.24 -1.27 -13.31
C PRO A 208 11.33 -1.99 -12.29
N VAL A 209 10.11 -2.32 -12.72
CA VAL A 209 9.09 -2.95 -11.87
C VAL A 209 9.54 -4.28 -11.29
N ASP A 210 10.26 -5.11 -12.04
CA ASP A 210 10.79 -6.39 -11.56
C ASP A 210 11.74 -6.20 -10.37
N THR A 211 12.59 -5.17 -10.43
CA THR A 211 13.57 -4.87 -9.39
C THR A 211 12.85 -4.31 -8.15
N CYS A 212 11.80 -3.52 -8.36
CA CYS A 212 10.95 -3.04 -7.27
C CYS A 212 10.25 -4.21 -6.56
N VAL A 213 9.66 -5.14 -7.30
CA VAL A 213 9.01 -6.33 -6.74
C VAL A 213 10.01 -7.20 -5.99
N ARG A 214 11.17 -7.52 -6.59
CA ARG A 214 12.23 -8.32 -5.93
C ARG A 214 12.71 -7.68 -4.62
N SER A 215 12.85 -6.36 -4.59
CA SER A 215 13.24 -5.62 -3.38
C SER A 215 12.12 -5.65 -2.32
N GLY A 216 10.86 -5.53 -2.73
CA GLY A 216 9.71 -5.70 -1.85
C GLY A 216 9.66 -7.11 -1.25
N VAL A 217 9.77 -8.15 -2.07
CA VAL A 217 9.80 -9.55 -1.62
C VAL A 217 10.95 -9.77 -0.63
N TYR A 218 12.16 -9.29 -0.95
CA TYR A 218 13.29 -9.37 -0.03
C TYR A 218 13.00 -8.69 1.32
N ALA A 219 12.45 -7.48 1.33
CA ALA A 219 12.13 -6.76 2.54
C ALA A 219 11.07 -7.50 3.40
N ALA A 220 10.00 -7.99 2.77
CA ALA A 220 8.99 -8.81 3.43
C ALA A 220 9.61 -10.07 4.05
N GLN A 221 10.48 -10.76 3.31
CA GLN A 221 11.18 -11.94 3.81
C GLN A 221 12.10 -11.65 5.01
N GLN A 222 12.72 -10.47 5.09
CA GLN A 222 13.50 -10.11 6.27
C GLN A 222 12.60 -9.84 7.48
N VAL A 223 11.45 -9.20 7.27
CA VAL A 223 10.49 -8.91 8.34
C VAL A 223 9.88 -10.18 8.90
N ILE A 224 9.53 -11.16 8.05
CA ILE A 224 8.84 -12.35 8.56
C ILE A 224 9.69 -13.25 9.47
N ARG A 225 11.00 -13.00 9.52
CA ARG A 225 11.97 -13.69 10.38
C ARG A 225 12.15 -13.02 11.75
N GLN A 226 11.38 -11.96 12.01
CA GLN A 226 11.44 -11.15 13.22
C GLN A 226 10.05 -11.04 13.83
N ILE A 227 9.97 -10.59 15.09
CA ILE A 227 8.68 -10.28 15.73
C ILE A 227 8.23 -8.89 15.30
N GLY A 228 7.02 -8.78 14.73
CA GLY A 228 6.48 -7.54 14.18
C GLY A 228 7.28 -7.00 12.98
N CYS A 229 7.02 -5.74 12.62
CA CYS A 229 7.67 -5.07 11.48
C CYS A 229 9.07 -4.54 11.84
N GLN A 230 9.99 -5.45 12.18
CA GLN A 230 11.38 -5.15 12.51
C GLN A 230 12.34 -5.59 11.41
N PHE A 231 13.48 -4.90 11.30
CA PHE A 231 14.48 -5.16 10.27
C PHE A 231 15.84 -5.45 10.91
N PRO A 232 16.68 -6.28 10.27
CA PRO A 232 18.09 -6.39 10.69
C PRO A 232 18.80 -5.03 10.55
N PRO A 233 19.87 -4.78 11.31
CA PRO A 233 20.60 -3.51 11.27
C PRO A 233 21.10 -3.12 9.88
N GLN A 234 21.39 -4.13 9.04
CA GLN A 234 21.83 -3.95 7.67
C GLN A 234 21.00 -4.82 6.72
N MET A 235 20.47 -4.19 5.68
CA MET A 235 19.78 -4.84 4.57
C MET A 235 20.76 -4.98 3.40
N SER A 236 20.88 -6.17 2.83
CA SER A 236 21.88 -6.50 1.80
C SER A 236 21.25 -6.88 0.47
N PHE A 237 20.12 -6.26 0.11
CA PHE A 237 19.47 -6.50 -1.18
C PHE A 237 20.45 -6.24 -2.34
N LYS A 238 20.63 -7.24 -3.20
CA LYS A 238 21.42 -7.13 -4.42
C LYS A 238 20.47 -7.17 -5.62
N CYS A 239 20.54 -6.12 -6.45
CA CYS A 239 19.82 -6.04 -7.71
C CYS A 239 20.23 -7.18 -8.65
#